data_AF-A0A1Q8QNR2-F1
#
_entry.id   AF-A0A1Q8QNR2-F1
#
_cell.length_a   1.000
_cell.length_b   1.000
_cell.length_c   1.000
_cell.angle_alpha   90.00
_cell.angle_beta   90.00
_cell.angle_gamma   90.00
#
_symmetry.space_group_name_H-M   'P 1'
#
loop_
_entity.id
_entity.type
_entity.pdbx_description
1 polymer ?
#
loop_
_entity_poly.entity_id
_entity_poly.type
_entity_poly.pdbx_seq_one_letter_code
_entity_poly.pdbx_strand_id
1 'polypeptide(L)'
;MGVNILAYMDAQVFKRLWSEAIISLDTSALVFLQECNVELAKCVMDTLLFVEKRIWISNHVAAVEMSKNFEYKGDRSGALGRLNKFHKTLDNSVTKMSEVFKSLSNELYEEGHGLLADVVSSVDMNEVFYDLLSDFNQRMDSSTKENREFLLSGLVQVFQKSICSKSSSILTDEELKNIQSIGAARYSDRIPPGYCDWDKDSNEFGDLIVWQEIMKKSHLDKIPMLFITRDKKEDWFKIEHKEIIGVRDELINEAKESGAEIFVIYFNDFVRMSSELVSKNVEALIDKLDREDGLLLEIEDYLHENIYGEIQDKLSEIANTNCNSDFVMVDTVQGVEITDRSYEIFDDYVVINCRVEFEVSVDHNFHYDSKEPNMELSGDVFSQLDARISINLLSGHHDEENKTLDIDSVSIEFDDVEVIDSSDPFGHEDEDYEEPEEFEHEEHEDYEYEESEEFEYEEYED
;
A
#
# COMPACT_ATOMS: atom_id res chain seq x y z
N MET A 1 17.31 -2.94 -19.39
CA MET A 1 16.42 -2.10 -20.22
C MET A 1 15.00 -2.37 -19.75
N GLY A 2 14.46 -1.49 -18.92
CA GLY A 2 13.12 -1.63 -18.37
C GLY A 2 12.08 -1.37 -19.45
N VAL A 3 11.26 -2.38 -19.76
CA VAL A 3 10.02 -2.16 -20.49
C VAL A 3 9.11 -1.43 -19.52
N ASN A 4 8.90 -0.15 -19.77
CA ASN A 4 7.94 0.66 -19.03
C ASN A 4 6.55 0.18 -19.44
N ILE A 5 6.08 -0.90 -18.82
CA ILE A 5 4.70 -1.37 -18.94
C ILE A 5 3.89 -0.32 -18.22
N LEU A 6 3.23 0.56 -18.99
CA LEU A 6 2.25 1.50 -18.48
C LEU A 6 1.26 0.71 -17.62
N ALA A 7 1.32 0.90 -16.31
CA ALA A 7 0.30 0.40 -15.41
C ALA A 7 -0.99 1.18 -15.76
N TYR A 8 -2.01 0.49 -16.24
CA TYR A 8 -3.32 1.11 -16.48
C TYR A 8 -4.08 1.41 -15.18
N MET A 9 -3.55 0.93 -14.05
CA MET A 9 -3.99 1.27 -12.71
C MET A 9 -2.96 2.20 -12.08
N ASP A 10 -3.44 3.33 -11.56
CA ASP A 10 -2.64 4.30 -10.85
C ASP A 10 -2.14 3.77 -9.50
N ALA A 11 -0.94 4.19 -9.08
CA ALA A 11 -0.31 3.72 -7.86
C ALA A 11 -1.06 4.17 -6.60
N GLN A 12 -1.57 5.40 -6.56
CA GLN A 12 -2.36 5.90 -5.43
C GLN A 12 -3.70 5.17 -5.34
N VAL A 13 -4.34 4.90 -6.49
CA VAL A 13 -5.55 4.08 -6.53
C VAL A 13 -5.27 2.68 -5.98
N PHE A 14 -4.17 2.04 -6.37
CA PHE A 14 -3.82 0.72 -5.83
C PHE A 14 -3.55 0.75 -4.33
N LYS A 15 -2.85 1.75 -3.80
CA LYS A 15 -2.63 1.89 -2.35
C LYS A 15 -3.93 1.99 -1.57
N ARG A 16 -4.87 2.83 -2.04
CA ARG A 16 -6.21 2.95 -1.45
C ARG A 16 -6.93 1.59 -1.45
N LEU A 17 -6.89 0.88 -2.57
CA LEU A 17 -7.50 -0.46 -2.67
C LEU A 17 -6.76 -1.48 -1.80
N TRP A 18 -5.45 -1.33 -1.64
CA TRP A 18 -4.67 -2.20 -0.79
C TRP A 18 -5.11 -2.09 0.66
N SER A 19 -5.45 -0.91 1.18
CA SER A 19 -5.92 -0.74 2.57
C SER A 19 -7.37 -1.18 2.76
N GLU A 20 -8.28 -0.76 1.88
CA GLU A 20 -9.73 -0.86 2.15
C GLU A 20 -10.47 -1.96 1.36
N ALA A 21 -9.97 -2.40 0.20
CA ALA A 21 -10.75 -3.22 -0.72
C ALA A 21 -10.88 -4.68 -0.28
N ILE A 22 -12.00 -5.29 -0.68
CA ILE A 22 -12.16 -6.75 -0.74
C ILE A 22 -11.32 -7.26 -1.89
N ILE A 23 -10.49 -8.27 -1.63
CA ILE A 23 -9.61 -8.87 -2.64
C ILE A 23 -10.19 -10.19 -3.10
N SER A 24 -10.44 -10.31 -4.40
CA SER A 24 -10.96 -11.55 -4.99
C SER A 24 -10.05 -12.04 -6.11
N LEU A 25 -9.76 -13.33 -6.11
CA LEU A 25 -8.89 -13.96 -7.09
C LEU A 25 -9.69 -14.81 -8.06
N ASP A 26 -9.38 -14.66 -9.34
CA ASP A 26 -9.81 -15.55 -10.40
C ASP A 26 -9.13 -16.93 -10.28
N THR A 27 -9.76 -17.95 -10.87
CA THR A 27 -9.18 -19.28 -11.04
C THR A 27 -7.83 -19.20 -11.76
N SER A 28 -7.71 -18.36 -12.79
CA SER A 28 -6.45 -18.19 -13.53
C SER A 28 -5.30 -17.70 -12.66
N ALA A 29 -5.58 -16.83 -11.68
CA ALA A 29 -4.60 -16.34 -10.72
C ALA A 29 -4.23 -17.42 -9.69
N LEU A 30 -5.23 -18.12 -9.13
CA LEU A 30 -5.02 -19.18 -8.15
C LEU A 30 -4.24 -20.37 -8.73
N VAL A 31 -4.61 -20.81 -9.94
CA VAL A 31 -3.93 -21.91 -10.64
C VAL A 31 -2.49 -21.54 -10.95
N PHE A 32 -2.20 -20.27 -11.24
CA PHE A 32 -0.85 -19.84 -11.56
C PHE A 32 0.15 -20.02 -10.42
N LEU A 33 -0.30 -20.07 -9.16
CA LEU A 33 0.57 -20.39 -8.01
C LEU A 33 1.18 -21.81 -8.13
N GLN A 34 0.54 -22.71 -8.88
CA GLN A 34 1.10 -24.02 -9.22
C GLN A 34 1.95 -24.02 -10.51
N GLU A 35 1.98 -22.89 -11.22
CA GLU A 35 2.59 -22.73 -12.55
C GLU A 35 3.83 -21.85 -12.57
N CYS A 36 4.11 -21.13 -11.50
CA CYS A 36 5.31 -20.30 -11.35
C CYS A 36 6.44 -21.02 -10.61
N ASN A 37 7.58 -20.33 -10.51
CA ASN A 37 8.68 -20.78 -9.66
C ASN A 37 8.31 -20.65 -8.17
N VAL A 38 9.02 -21.41 -7.32
CA VAL A 38 8.77 -21.45 -5.87
C VAL A 38 8.85 -20.08 -5.22
N GLU A 39 9.85 -19.28 -5.58
CA GLU A 39 10.09 -17.95 -5.01
C GLU A 39 8.89 -17.02 -5.24
N LEU A 40 8.42 -16.92 -6.49
CA LEU A 40 7.26 -16.11 -6.85
C LEU A 40 5.99 -16.65 -6.19
N ALA A 41 5.79 -17.97 -6.16
CA ALA A 41 4.62 -18.57 -5.51
C ALA A 41 4.57 -18.20 -4.02
N LYS A 42 5.67 -18.36 -3.29
CA LYS A 42 5.77 -17.99 -1.87
C LYS A 42 5.54 -16.50 -1.65
N CYS A 43 6.21 -15.64 -2.43
CA CYS A 43 6.05 -14.20 -2.34
C CYS A 43 4.59 -13.78 -2.52
N VAL A 44 3.88 -14.31 -3.51
CA VAL A 44 2.47 -13.98 -3.74
C VAL A 44 1.56 -14.55 -2.65
N MET A 45 1.81 -15.79 -2.20
CA MET A 45 1.05 -16.35 -1.08
C MET A 45 1.20 -15.50 0.18
N ASP A 46 2.42 -15.12 0.56
CA ASP A 46 2.68 -14.26 1.73
C ASP A 46 2.04 -12.88 1.57
N THR A 47 2.17 -12.27 0.39
CA THR A 47 1.52 -10.99 0.04
C THR A 47 0.00 -11.06 0.30
N LEU A 48 -0.65 -12.15 -0.13
CA LEU A 48 -2.07 -12.36 0.10
C LEU A 48 -2.41 -12.66 1.57
N LEU A 49 -1.50 -13.28 2.32
CA LEU A 49 -1.71 -13.55 3.75
C LEU A 49 -1.66 -12.27 4.59
N PHE A 50 -0.94 -11.22 4.18
CA PHE A 50 -1.01 -9.92 4.88
C PHE A 50 -2.41 -9.30 4.81
N VAL A 51 -3.15 -9.57 3.75
CA VAL A 51 -4.50 -9.05 3.51
C VAL A 51 -5.57 -10.12 3.72
N GLU A 52 -5.25 -11.19 4.45
CA GLU A 52 -6.06 -12.41 4.57
C GLU A 52 -7.52 -12.12 4.93
N LYS A 53 -7.74 -11.21 5.87
CA LYS A 53 -9.06 -10.88 6.43
C LYS A 53 -9.99 -10.25 5.40
N ARG A 54 -9.45 -9.62 4.36
CA ARG A 54 -10.19 -8.96 3.28
C ARG A 54 -10.31 -9.81 2.02
N ILE A 55 -9.76 -11.03 2.01
CA ILE A 55 -9.92 -11.93 0.88
C ILE A 55 -11.33 -12.53 0.89
N TRP A 56 -12.01 -12.40 -0.23
CA TRP A 56 -13.27 -13.08 -0.52
C TRP A 56 -13.23 -13.67 -1.93
N ILE A 57 -13.57 -14.94 -2.07
CA ILE A 57 -13.57 -15.65 -3.34
C ILE A 57 -15.00 -15.87 -3.81
N SER A 58 -15.26 -15.60 -5.09
CA SER A 58 -16.54 -15.89 -5.71
C SER A 58 -16.89 -17.38 -5.55
N ASN A 59 -18.15 -17.68 -5.23
CA ASN A 59 -18.54 -19.07 -4.98
C ASN A 59 -18.39 -19.92 -6.24
N HIS A 60 -18.53 -19.32 -7.43
CA HIS A 60 -18.27 -19.99 -8.70
C HIS A 60 -16.79 -20.40 -8.84
N VAL A 61 -15.84 -19.49 -8.56
CA VAL A 61 -14.40 -19.82 -8.56
C VAL A 61 -14.11 -20.93 -7.55
N ALA A 62 -14.56 -20.77 -6.30
CA ALA A 62 -14.23 -21.71 -5.23
C ALA A 62 -14.85 -23.11 -5.43
N ALA A 63 -16.16 -23.18 -5.71
CA ALA A 63 -16.91 -24.43 -5.71
C ALA A 63 -16.94 -25.13 -7.09
N VAL A 64 -16.94 -24.38 -8.19
CA VAL A 64 -17.11 -24.93 -9.54
C VAL A 64 -15.78 -25.08 -10.26
N GLU A 65 -14.94 -24.05 -10.24
CA GLU A 65 -13.72 -24.01 -11.04
C GLU A 65 -12.53 -24.63 -10.30
N MET A 66 -12.26 -24.20 -9.07
CA MET A 66 -11.14 -24.68 -8.26
C MET A 66 -11.29 -26.11 -7.78
N SER A 67 -12.53 -26.62 -7.64
CA SER A 67 -12.79 -28.01 -7.26
C SER A 67 -12.12 -29.03 -8.21
N LYS A 68 -11.87 -28.65 -9.47
CA LYS A 68 -11.17 -29.46 -10.48
C LYS A 68 -9.66 -29.22 -10.53
N ASN A 69 -9.15 -28.23 -9.78
CA ASN A 69 -7.79 -27.70 -9.90
C ASN A 69 -6.96 -27.77 -8.60
N PHE A 70 -7.53 -28.26 -7.50
CA PHE A 70 -6.78 -28.48 -6.25
C PHE A 70 -5.73 -29.60 -6.35
N GLU A 71 -5.89 -30.54 -7.27
CA GLU A 71 -4.95 -31.66 -7.39
C GLU A 71 -3.76 -31.33 -8.28
N TYR A 72 -2.57 -31.71 -7.83
CA TYR A 72 -1.37 -31.64 -8.65
C TYR A 72 -1.53 -32.52 -9.90
N LYS A 73 -1.57 -31.88 -11.07
CA LYS A 73 -1.78 -32.56 -12.37
C LYS A 73 -0.50 -33.22 -12.94
N GLY A 74 0.53 -33.41 -12.11
CA GLY A 74 1.77 -34.08 -12.51
C GLY A 74 2.72 -33.24 -13.38
N ASP A 75 3.86 -33.81 -13.71
CA ASP A 75 4.98 -33.13 -14.41
C ASP A 75 4.67 -32.68 -15.85
N ARG A 76 3.50 -33.05 -16.39
CA ARG A 76 3.06 -32.71 -17.75
C ARG A 76 2.32 -31.37 -17.85
N SER A 77 1.99 -30.77 -16.72
CA SER A 77 1.26 -29.50 -16.62
C SER A 77 1.84 -28.66 -15.49
N GLY A 78 1.25 -27.51 -15.18
CA GLY A 78 1.81 -26.67 -14.12
C GLY A 78 3.12 -25.99 -14.54
N ALA A 79 3.95 -25.68 -13.55
CA ALA A 79 5.24 -25.00 -13.75
C ALA A 79 6.18 -25.84 -14.61
N LEU A 80 6.22 -27.15 -14.36
CA LEU A 80 7.08 -28.11 -15.06
C LEU A 80 6.68 -28.25 -16.53
N GLY A 81 5.37 -28.34 -16.83
CA GLY A 81 4.87 -28.40 -18.20
C GLY A 81 5.21 -27.14 -19.01
N ARG A 82 5.05 -25.96 -18.42
CA ARG A 82 5.38 -24.67 -19.06
C ARG A 82 6.88 -24.54 -19.32
N LEU A 83 7.71 -24.91 -18.35
CA LEU A 83 9.18 -24.88 -18.49
C LEU A 83 9.65 -25.82 -19.60
N ASN A 84 9.13 -27.05 -19.65
CA ASN A 84 9.40 -28.00 -20.74
C ASN A 84 8.96 -27.48 -22.11
N LYS A 85 7.80 -26.82 -22.20
CA LYS A 85 7.33 -26.21 -23.45
C LYS A 85 8.25 -25.07 -23.90
N PHE A 86 8.75 -24.27 -22.96
CA PHE A 86 9.71 -23.20 -23.25
C PHE A 86 11.03 -23.78 -23.76
N HIS A 87 11.61 -24.77 -23.07
CA HIS A 87 12.81 -25.48 -23.53
C HIS A 87 12.65 -26.00 -24.96
N LYS A 88 11.55 -26.70 -25.25
CA LYS A 88 11.26 -27.20 -26.60
C LYS A 88 11.13 -26.08 -27.63
N THR A 89 10.61 -24.91 -27.22
CA THR A 89 10.49 -23.74 -28.10
C THR A 89 11.86 -23.12 -28.37
N LEU A 90 12.75 -23.08 -27.37
CA LEU A 90 14.13 -22.63 -27.50
C LEU A 90 14.90 -23.53 -28.48
N ASP A 91 14.87 -24.85 -28.29
CA ASP A 91 15.53 -25.83 -29.19
C ASP A 91 15.04 -25.70 -30.63
N ASN A 92 13.72 -25.60 -30.81
CA ASN A 92 13.13 -25.44 -32.14
C ASN A 92 13.54 -24.10 -32.78
N SER A 93 13.76 -23.05 -31.99
CA SER A 93 14.20 -21.75 -32.49
C SER A 93 15.66 -21.82 -32.96
N VAL A 94 16.53 -22.48 -32.20
CA VAL A 94 17.92 -22.75 -32.61
C VAL A 94 17.97 -23.58 -33.89
N THR A 95 17.13 -24.61 -33.98
CA THR A 95 17.02 -25.46 -35.18
C THR A 95 16.58 -24.64 -36.40
N LYS A 96 15.53 -23.82 -36.27
CA LYS A 96 15.07 -22.93 -37.36
C LYS A 96 16.13 -21.94 -37.78
N MET A 97 16.90 -21.38 -36.85
CA MET A 97 18.02 -20.49 -37.19
C MET A 97 19.10 -21.23 -37.99
N SER A 98 19.43 -22.48 -37.61
CA SER A 98 20.35 -23.32 -38.40
C SER A 98 19.84 -23.56 -39.83
N GLU A 99 18.53 -23.79 -40.00
CA GLU A 99 17.90 -23.93 -41.31
C GLU A 99 17.97 -22.64 -42.15
N VAL A 100 17.75 -21.47 -41.54
CA VAL A 100 17.88 -20.16 -42.20
C VAL A 100 19.31 -19.93 -42.69
N PHE A 101 20.32 -20.20 -41.87
CA PHE A 101 21.73 -20.06 -42.26
C PHE A 101 22.11 -21.01 -43.41
N LYS A 102 21.59 -22.24 -43.41
CA LYS A 102 21.75 -23.18 -44.53
C LYS A 102 21.11 -22.67 -45.82
N SER A 103 19.90 -22.11 -45.74
CA SER A 103 19.22 -21.51 -46.90
C SER A 103 20.03 -20.35 -47.49
N LEU A 104 20.48 -19.43 -46.63
CA LEU A 104 21.32 -18.29 -47.03
C LEU A 104 22.63 -18.76 -47.69
N SER A 105 23.28 -19.78 -47.15
CA SER A 105 24.48 -20.36 -47.75
C SER A 105 24.19 -20.94 -49.14
N ASN A 106 23.06 -21.62 -49.33
CA ASN A 106 22.68 -22.20 -50.62
C ASN A 106 22.38 -21.11 -51.66
N GLU A 107 21.64 -20.07 -51.27
CA GLU A 107 21.36 -18.91 -52.14
C GLU A 107 22.67 -18.23 -52.59
N LEU A 108 23.63 -18.06 -51.68
CA LEU A 108 24.95 -17.52 -52.02
C LEU A 108 25.73 -18.41 -53.00
N TYR A 109 25.62 -19.74 -52.88
CA TYR A 109 26.21 -20.65 -53.88
C TYR A 109 25.53 -20.52 -55.25
N GLU A 110 24.20 -20.43 -55.30
CA GLU A 110 23.44 -20.29 -56.55
C GLU A 110 23.76 -18.97 -57.28
N GLU A 111 23.94 -17.87 -56.53
CA GLU A 111 24.32 -16.56 -57.05
C GLU A 111 25.83 -16.45 -57.39
N GLY A 112 26.63 -17.51 -57.17
CA GLY A 112 28.05 -17.55 -57.50
C GLY A 112 28.99 -16.89 -56.49
N HIS A 113 28.49 -16.57 -55.28
CA HIS A 113 29.24 -15.99 -54.18
C HIS A 113 29.84 -17.04 -53.22
N GLY A 114 30.54 -18.05 -53.75
CA GLY A 114 31.02 -19.20 -52.98
C GLY A 114 31.88 -18.87 -51.74
N LEU A 115 32.74 -17.85 -51.81
CA LEU A 115 33.54 -17.42 -50.64
C LEU A 115 32.68 -16.87 -49.50
N LEU A 116 31.55 -16.22 -49.81
CA LEU A 116 30.61 -15.74 -48.80
C LEU A 116 29.75 -16.89 -48.28
N ALA A 117 29.37 -17.84 -49.14
CA ALA A 117 28.67 -19.06 -48.76
C ALA A 117 29.50 -19.87 -47.74
N ASP A 118 30.81 -20.04 -47.98
CA ASP A 118 31.71 -20.74 -47.06
C ASP A 118 31.72 -20.10 -45.67
N VAL A 119 31.75 -18.76 -45.60
CA VAL A 119 31.66 -18.02 -44.32
C VAL A 119 30.34 -18.32 -43.59
N VAL A 120 29.21 -18.27 -44.28
CA VAL A 120 27.89 -18.53 -43.69
C VAL A 120 27.76 -20.00 -43.25
N SER A 121 28.25 -20.94 -44.06
CA SER A 121 28.20 -22.38 -43.78
C SER A 121 29.09 -22.81 -42.60
N SER A 122 30.14 -22.02 -42.31
CA SER A 122 31.07 -22.29 -41.22
C SER A 122 30.49 -22.04 -39.82
N VAL A 123 29.34 -21.36 -39.74
CA VAL A 123 28.67 -21.06 -38.48
C VAL A 123 27.84 -22.26 -38.02
N ASP A 124 28.28 -22.96 -36.97
CA ASP A 124 27.43 -23.90 -36.26
C ASP A 124 26.63 -23.18 -35.17
N MET A 125 25.33 -23.02 -35.41
CA MET A 125 24.44 -22.38 -34.44
C MET A 125 24.39 -23.13 -33.09
N ASN A 126 24.62 -24.44 -33.07
CA ASN A 126 24.69 -25.17 -31.79
C ASN A 126 25.93 -24.80 -30.99
N GLU A 127 27.06 -24.52 -31.65
CA GLU A 127 28.27 -24.04 -30.98
C GLU A 127 28.09 -22.59 -30.51
N VAL A 128 27.49 -21.73 -31.33
CA VAL A 128 27.21 -20.32 -30.98
C VAL A 128 26.32 -20.22 -29.74
N PHE A 129 25.32 -21.10 -29.62
CA PHE A 129 24.39 -21.11 -28.49
C PHE A 129 24.77 -22.11 -27.38
N TYR A 130 25.93 -22.77 -27.47
CA TYR A 130 26.28 -23.86 -26.54
C TYR A 130 26.27 -23.42 -25.09
N ASP A 131 26.98 -22.34 -24.76
CA ASP A 131 27.09 -21.84 -23.38
C ASP A 131 25.72 -21.44 -22.82
N LEU A 132 24.87 -20.80 -23.64
CA LEU A 132 23.52 -20.40 -23.26
C LEU A 132 22.62 -21.61 -23.01
N LEU A 133 22.62 -22.59 -23.90
CA LEU A 133 21.81 -23.80 -23.77
C LEU A 133 22.27 -24.65 -22.58
N SER A 134 23.58 -24.75 -22.38
CA SER A 134 24.16 -25.47 -21.24
C SER A 134 23.77 -24.83 -19.90
N ASP A 135 23.95 -23.51 -19.74
CA ASP A 135 23.56 -22.80 -18.51
C ASP A 135 22.04 -22.87 -18.27
N PHE A 136 21.25 -22.71 -19.34
CA PHE A 136 19.79 -22.84 -19.26
C PHE A 136 19.37 -24.23 -18.77
N ASN A 137 19.93 -25.30 -19.33
CA ASN A 137 19.59 -26.67 -18.95
C ASN A 137 19.97 -26.99 -17.51
N GLN A 138 21.16 -26.53 -17.07
CA GLN A 138 21.61 -26.72 -15.69
C GLN A 138 20.69 -26.01 -14.67
N ARG A 139 20.29 -24.77 -14.96
CA ARG A 139 19.35 -24.01 -14.12
C ARG A 139 17.94 -24.59 -14.16
N MET A 140 17.52 -25.09 -15.32
CA MET A 140 16.24 -25.74 -15.51
C MET A 140 16.11 -27.01 -14.67
N ASP A 141 17.14 -27.85 -14.61
CA ASP A 141 17.13 -29.06 -13.78
C ASP A 141 16.96 -28.73 -12.29
N SER A 142 17.67 -27.71 -11.82
CA SER A 142 17.59 -27.23 -10.44
C SER A 142 16.19 -26.69 -10.13
N SER A 143 15.66 -25.81 -10.99
CA SER A 143 14.30 -25.25 -10.84
C SER A 143 13.21 -26.31 -10.94
N THR A 144 13.39 -27.32 -11.80
CA THR A 144 12.44 -28.44 -11.94
C THR A 144 12.36 -29.25 -10.66
N LYS A 145 13.52 -29.56 -10.06
CA LYS A 145 13.58 -30.31 -8.80
C LYS A 145 12.89 -29.53 -7.67
N GLU A 146 13.22 -28.25 -7.52
CA GLU A 146 12.67 -27.39 -6.47
C GLU A 146 11.15 -27.23 -6.61
N ASN A 147 10.65 -26.91 -7.81
CA ASN A 147 9.22 -26.81 -8.08
C ASN A 147 8.50 -28.14 -7.82
N ARG A 148 9.12 -29.28 -8.15
CA ARG A 148 8.53 -30.60 -7.87
C ARG A 148 8.37 -30.83 -6.37
N GLU A 149 9.41 -30.57 -5.59
CA GLU A 149 9.38 -30.71 -4.13
C GLU A 149 8.33 -29.78 -3.51
N PHE A 150 8.29 -28.53 -3.97
CA PHE A 150 7.29 -27.53 -3.55
C PHE A 150 5.85 -27.96 -3.87
N LEU A 151 5.56 -28.41 -5.10
CA LEU A 151 4.22 -28.85 -5.49
C LEU A 151 3.78 -30.12 -4.77
N LEU A 152 4.72 -31.03 -4.46
CA LEU A 152 4.47 -32.25 -3.68
C LEU A 152 4.29 -31.98 -2.18
N SER A 153 4.80 -30.87 -1.66
CA SER A 153 4.66 -30.50 -0.24
C SER A 153 3.21 -30.30 0.19
N GLY A 154 2.30 -30.05 -0.75
CA GLY A 154 0.90 -29.74 -0.45
C GLY A 154 0.66 -28.27 -0.11
N LEU A 155 1.71 -27.44 0.00
CA LEU A 155 1.61 -26.08 0.53
C LEU A 155 0.66 -25.20 -0.31
N VAL A 156 0.83 -25.21 -1.63
CA VAL A 156 -0.02 -24.43 -2.55
C VAL A 156 -1.47 -24.90 -2.45
N GLN A 157 -1.71 -26.21 -2.32
CA GLN A 157 -3.07 -26.76 -2.22
C GLN A 157 -3.72 -26.39 -0.89
N VAL A 158 -2.96 -26.39 0.20
CA VAL A 158 -3.45 -25.92 1.52
C VAL A 158 -3.80 -24.44 1.45
N PHE A 159 -2.92 -23.62 0.89
CA PHE A 159 -3.17 -22.19 0.69
C PHE A 159 -4.43 -21.94 -0.15
N GLN A 160 -4.52 -22.57 -1.34
CA GLN A 160 -5.66 -22.43 -2.23
C GLN A 160 -6.97 -22.86 -1.55
N LYS A 161 -6.96 -23.94 -0.77
CA LYS A 161 -8.14 -24.39 0.00
C LYS A 161 -8.51 -23.39 1.09
N SER A 162 -7.52 -22.84 1.81
CA SER A 162 -7.74 -21.80 2.81
C SER A 162 -8.42 -20.58 2.20
N ILE A 163 -7.86 -20.06 1.10
CA ILE A 163 -8.42 -18.91 0.37
C ILE A 163 -9.81 -19.22 -0.19
N CYS A 164 -10.01 -20.37 -0.84
CA CYS A 164 -11.33 -20.76 -1.38
C CYS A 164 -12.39 -21.00 -0.29
N SER A 165 -11.98 -21.28 0.96
CA SER A 165 -12.92 -21.39 2.08
C SER A 165 -13.54 -20.05 2.47
N LYS A 166 -12.93 -18.93 2.05
CA LYS A 166 -13.46 -17.56 2.19
C LYS A 166 -14.44 -17.21 1.08
N SER A 167 -15.33 -18.15 0.75
CA SER A 167 -16.38 -17.97 -0.24
C SER A 167 -17.75 -18.08 0.41
N SER A 168 -18.73 -17.42 -0.20
CA SER A 168 -20.12 -17.46 0.26
C SER A 168 -21.05 -17.40 -0.95
N SER A 169 -22.04 -18.28 -1.00
CA SER A 169 -23.09 -18.21 -2.02
C SER A 169 -23.99 -17.01 -1.76
N ILE A 170 -23.91 -16.00 -2.64
CA ILE A 170 -24.71 -14.76 -2.56
C ILE A 170 -25.76 -14.67 -3.67
N LEU A 171 -25.64 -15.49 -4.72
CA LEU A 171 -26.64 -15.62 -5.77
C LEU A 171 -27.59 -16.77 -5.46
N THR A 172 -28.87 -16.54 -5.71
CA THR A 172 -29.91 -17.56 -5.65
C THR A 172 -29.89 -18.43 -6.91
N ASP A 173 -30.46 -19.63 -6.82
CA ASP A 173 -30.62 -20.51 -7.99
C ASP A 173 -31.44 -19.85 -9.13
N GLU A 174 -32.36 -18.95 -8.78
CA GLU A 174 -33.16 -18.19 -9.75
C GLU A 174 -32.30 -17.14 -10.47
N GLU A 175 -31.49 -16.38 -9.72
CA GLU A 175 -30.54 -15.41 -10.31
C GLU A 175 -29.53 -16.13 -11.21
N LEU A 176 -28.99 -17.28 -10.80
CA LEU A 176 -28.06 -18.06 -11.62
C LEU A 176 -28.69 -18.51 -12.94
N LYS A 177 -29.93 -19.02 -12.90
CA LYS A 177 -30.67 -19.38 -14.13
C LYS A 177 -30.94 -18.17 -15.01
N ASN A 178 -31.25 -17.03 -14.41
CA ASN A 178 -31.46 -15.78 -15.16
C ASN A 178 -30.16 -15.33 -15.85
N ILE A 179 -29.03 -15.36 -15.14
CA ILE A 179 -27.71 -15.04 -15.68
C ILE A 179 -27.38 -15.92 -16.89
N GLN A 180 -27.60 -17.23 -16.79
CA GLN A 180 -27.39 -18.16 -17.90
C GLN A 180 -28.33 -17.89 -19.08
N SER A 181 -29.59 -17.52 -18.81
CA SER A 181 -30.57 -17.21 -19.86
C SER A 181 -30.21 -15.93 -20.62
N ILE A 182 -29.72 -14.89 -19.95
CA ILE A 182 -29.31 -13.63 -20.60
C ILE A 182 -27.91 -13.73 -21.21
N GLY A 183 -27.06 -14.61 -20.67
CA GLY A 183 -25.67 -14.78 -21.09
C GLY A 183 -25.55 -15.13 -22.56
N ALA A 184 -26.43 -15.98 -23.09
CA ALA A 184 -26.42 -16.35 -24.50
C ALA A 184 -26.63 -15.14 -25.45
N ALA A 185 -27.55 -14.24 -25.08
CA ALA A 185 -27.77 -13.01 -25.84
C ALA A 185 -26.55 -12.07 -25.71
N ARG A 186 -26.02 -11.89 -24.49
CA ARG A 186 -24.82 -11.09 -24.25
C ARG A 186 -23.65 -11.56 -25.11
N TYR A 187 -23.40 -12.87 -25.19
CA TYR A 187 -22.25 -13.41 -25.92
C TYR A 187 -22.44 -13.32 -27.43
N SER A 188 -23.65 -13.52 -27.93
CA SER A 188 -24.00 -13.25 -29.34
C SER A 188 -23.67 -11.81 -29.74
N ASP A 189 -23.95 -10.86 -28.85
CA ASP A 189 -23.68 -9.43 -29.07
C ASP A 189 -22.27 -9.01 -28.63
N ARG A 190 -21.40 -9.96 -28.24
CA ARG A 190 -20.03 -9.74 -27.74
C ARG A 190 -19.94 -8.75 -26.58
N ILE A 191 -20.95 -8.79 -25.70
CA ILE A 191 -20.98 -8.01 -24.46
C ILE A 191 -20.14 -8.74 -23.40
N PRO A 192 -19.10 -8.09 -22.83
CA PRO A 192 -18.21 -8.70 -21.83
C PRO A 192 -18.89 -8.92 -20.47
N PRO A 193 -18.31 -9.73 -19.55
CA PRO A 193 -17.20 -10.64 -19.78
C PRO A 193 -17.69 -12.05 -20.16
N GLY A 194 -16.80 -12.87 -20.75
CA GLY A 194 -17.00 -14.30 -20.99
C GLY A 194 -17.39 -14.71 -22.41
N TYR A 195 -17.64 -13.76 -23.33
CA TYR A 195 -17.95 -14.13 -24.72
C TYR A 195 -16.79 -14.82 -25.43
N CYS A 196 -15.55 -14.66 -24.95
CA CYS A 196 -14.38 -15.39 -25.46
C CYS A 196 -14.44 -16.90 -25.14
N ASP A 197 -15.29 -17.29 -24.19
CA ASP A 197 -15.44 -18.65 -23.69
C ASP A 197 -16.73 -19.35 -24.20
N TRP A 198 -17.46 -18.70 -25.11
CA TRP A 198 -18.72 -19.20 -25.68
C TRP A 198 -18.60 -20.60 -26.30
N ASP A 199 -17.45 -20.94 -26.91
CA ASP A 199 -17.23 -22.23 -27.57
C ASP A 199 -16.81 -23.36 -26.61
N LYS A 200 -16.79 -23.13 -25.28
CA LYS A 200 -16.46 -24.18 -24.30
C LYS A 200 -17.62 -25.17 -24.14
N ASP A 201 -17.29 -26.47 -24.08
CA ASP A 201 -18.28 -27.55 -23.86
C ASP A 201 -18.97 -27.50 -22.48
N SER A 202 -18.42 -26.73 -21.53
CA SER A 202 -18.98 -26.57 -20.18
C SER A 202 -18.45 -25.30 -19.53
N ASN A 203 -19.22 -24.72 -18.62
CA ASN A 203 -18.87 -23.50 -17.88
C ASN A 203 -18.68 -22.28 -18.80
N GLU A 204 -19.42 -22.24 -19.92
CA GLU A 204 -19.36 -21.14 -20.88
C GLU A 204 -19.74 -19.80 -20.23
N PHE A 205 -20.65 -19.79 -19.26
CA PHE A 205 -21.06 -18.58 -18.52
C PHE A 205 -20.25 -18.30 -17.25
N GLY A 206 -19.13 -19.00 -17.03
CA GLY A 206 -18.36 -18.90 -15.78
C GLY A 206 -17.92 -17.48 -15.47
N ASP A 207 -17.24 -16.82 -16.42
CA ASP A 207 -16.78 -15.43 -16.29
C ASP A 207 -17.94 -14.47 -15.98
N LEU A 208 -19.11 -14.67 -16.60
CA LEU A 208 -20.29 -13.84 -16.33
C LEU A 208 -20.87 -14.08 -14.93
N ILE A 209 -20.90 -15.33 -14.46
CA ILE A 209 -21.35 -15.64 -13.09
C ILE A 209 -20.40 -15.00 -12.08
N VAL A 210 -19.08 -15.15 -12.27
CA VAL A 210 -18.07 -14.52 -11.39
C VAL A 210 -18.24 -13.01 -11.37
N TRP A 211 -18.43 -12.37 -12.52
CA TRP A 211 -18.66 -10.93 -12.63
C TRP A 211 -19.88 -10.48 -11.82
N GLN A 212 -21.01 -11.19 -11.93
CA GLN A 212 -22.23 -10.88 -11.19
C GLN A 212 -22.06 -11.11 -9.67
N GLU A 213 -21.29 -12.13 -9.27
CA GLU A 213 -20.96 -12.36 -7.86
C GLU A 213 -20.13 -11.21 -7.28
N ILE A 214 -19.03 -10.81 -7.93
CA ILE A 214 -18.18 -9.74 -7.40
C ILE A 214 -18.91 -8.38 -7.35
N MET A 215 -19.75 -8.08 -8.35
CA MET A 215 -20.59 -6.87 -8.35
C MET A 215 -21.57 -6.86 -7.20
N LYS A 216 -22.32 -7.96 -7.01
CA LYS A 216 -23.29 -8.08 -5.92
C LYS A 216 -22.61 -7.98 -4.55
N LYS A 217 -21.43 -8.58 -4.38
CA LYS A 217 -20.67 -8.51 -3.14
C LYS A 217 -20.24 -7.09 -2.80
N SER A 218 -19.60 -6.38 -3.73
CA SER A 218 -19.17 -5.00 -3.54
C SER A 218 -20.36 -4.07 -3.23
N HIS A 219 -21.46 -4.20 -3.98
CA HIS A 219 -22.66 -3.39 -3.77
C HIS A 219 -23.31 -3.62 -2.39
N LEU A 220 -23.42 -4.88 -1.94
CA LEU A 220 -24.02 -5.19 -0.64
C LEU A 220 -23.18 -4.69 0.54
N ASP A 221 -21.86 -4.88 0.46
CA ASP A 221 -20.95 -4.51 1.54
C ASP A 221 -20.62 -3.01 1.52
N LYS A 222 -20.80 -2.34 0.38
CA LYS A 222 -20.35 -0.95 0.12
C LYS A 222 -18.84 -0.78 0.32
N ILE A 223 -18.08 -1.79 -0.11
CA ILE A 223 -16.62 -1.82 -0.06
C ILE A 223 -16.12 -2.04 -1.49
N PRO A 224 -15.06 -1.34 -1.94
CA PRO A 224 -14.48 -1.59 -3.25
C PRO A 224 -13.96 -3.01 -3.37
N MET A 225 -13.98 -3.54 -4.59
CA MET A 225 -13.49 -4.88 -4.92
C MET A 225 -12.30 -4.77 -5.84
N LEU A 226 -11.19 -5.40 -5.47
CA LEU A 226 -10.05 -5.64 -6.35
C LEU A 226 -10.08 -7.09 -6.85
N PHE A 227 -10.48 -7.27 -8.10
CA PHE A 227 -10.50 -8.58 -8.77
C PHE A 227 -9.19 -8.83 -9.52
N ILE A 228 -8.48 -9.88 -9.13
CA ILE A 228 -7.16 -10.25 -9.65
C ILE A 228 -7.31 -11.41 -10.64
N THR A 229 -6.95 -11.18 -11.91
CA THR A 229 -6.98 -12.22 -12.95
C THR A 229 -5.66 -12.32 -13.72
N ARG A 230 -5.32 -13.52 -14.19
CA ARG A 230 -4.19 -13.77 -15.11
C ARG A 230 -4.65 -13.95 -16.56
N ASP A 231 -5.93 -13.86 -16.84
CA ASP A 231 -6.46 -13.97 -18.20
C ASP A 231 -6.36 -12.62 -18.92
N LYS A 232 -5.50 -12.54 -19.94
CA LYS A 232 -5.40 -11.38 -20.85
C LYS A 232 -6.41 -11.49 -22.00
N LYS A 233 -7.69 -11.69 -21.69
CA LYS A 233 -8.75 -11.80 -22.70
C LYS A 233 -9.31 -10.43 -23.07
N GLU A 234 -9.75 -10.29 -24.32
CA GLU A 234 -10.31 -9.04 -24.86
C GLU A 234 -11.69 -8.68 -24.30
N ASP A 235 -12.36 -9.62 -23.64
CA ASP A 235 -13.62 -9.42 -22.93
C ASP A 235 -13.42 -8.93 -21.48
N TRP A 236 -12.20 -8.89 -20.97
CA TRP A 236 -11.88 -8.25 -19.69
C TRP A 236 -11.12 -6.94 -19.89
N PHE A 237 -10.16 -6.94 -20.82
CA PHE A 237 -9.23 -5.84 -21.04
C PHE A 237 -9.31 -5.26 -22.44
N LYS A 238 -9.02 -3.96 -22.55
CA LYS A 238 -8.61 -3.33 -23.80
C LYS A 238 -7.13 -3.65 -24.02
N ILE A 239 -6.84 -4.27 -25.16
CA ILE A 239 -5.49 -4.75 -25.49
C ILE A 239 -5.02 -4.07 -26.77
N GLU A 240 -3.89 -3.36 -26.70
CA GLU A 240 -3.22 -2.75 -27.85
C GLU A 240 -1.77 -3.21 -27.90
N HIS A 241 -1.29 -3.60 -29.09
CA HIS A 241 0.10 -4.09 -29.27
C HIS A 241 0.52 -5.19 -28.28
N LYS A 242 -0.43 -6.03 -27.83
CA LYS A 242 -0.28 -7.09 -26.80
C LYS A 242 -0.11 -6.60 -25.36
N GLU A 243 -0.25 -5.30 -25.13
CA GLU A 243 -0.24 -4.69 -23.79
C GLU A 243 -1.67 -4.36 -23.35
N ILE A 244 -1.90 -4.42 -22.04
CA ILE A 244 -3.18 -4.02 -21.45
C ILE A 244 -3.15 -2.50 -21.29
N ILE A 245 -4.09 -1.82 -21.93
CA ILE A 245 -4.24 -0.36 -21.80
C ILE A 245 -5.34 0.04 -20.80
N GLY A 246 -6.17 -0.91 -20.37
CA GLY A 246 -7.21 -0.69 -19.37
C GLY A 246 -8.27 -1.79 -19.37
N VAL A 247 -9.22 -1.67 -18.43
CA VAL A 247 -10.42 -2.52 -18.38
C VAL A 247 -11.41 -2.08 -19.46
N ARG A 248 -12.26 -3.00 -19.94
CA ARG A 248 -13.33 -2.70 -20.89
C ARG A 248 -14.31 -1.66 -20.32
N ASP A 249 -14.70 -0.68 -21.13
CA ASP A 249 -15.60 0.40 -20.69
C ASP A 249 -16.97 -0.14 -20.29
N GLU A 250 -17.43 -1.20 -20.96
CA GLU A 250 -18.71 -1.85 -20.65
C GLU A 250 -18.73 -2.41 -19.23
N LEU A 251 -17.63 -3.00 -18.76
CA LEU A 251 -17.51 -3.51 -17.39
C LEU A 251 -17.48 -2.36 -16.38
N ILE A 252 -16.74 -1.28 -16.68
CA ILE A 252 -16.67 -0.09 -15.83
C ILE A 252 -18.06 0.55 -15.70
N ASN A 253 -18.79 0.66 -16.81
CA ASN A 253 -20.14 1.25 -16.82
C ASN A 253 -21.15 0.35 -16.10
N GLU A 254 -21.11 -0.97 -16.31
CA GLU A 254 -22.01 -1.92 -15.62
C GLU A 254 -21.78 -1.91 -14.10
N ALA A 255 -20.53 -1.84 -13.64
CA ALA A 255 -20.21 -1.69 -12.22
C ALA A 255 -20.78 -0.36 -11.66
N LYS A 256 -20.57 0.75 -12.36
CA LYS A 256 -21.11 2.07 -11.95
C LYS A 256 -22.63 2.10 -11.90
N GLU A 257 -23.30 1.53 -12.91
CA GLU A 257 -24.77 1.48 -12.98
C GLU A 257 -25.38 0.60 -11.88
N SER A 258 -24.67 -0.45 -11.46
CA SER A 258 -25.07 -1.29 -10.33
C SER A 258 -24.75 -0.69 -8.96
N GLY A 259 -24.00 0.43 -8.91
CA GLY A 259 -23.53 1.03 -7.65
C GLY A 259 -22.41 0.24 -6.97
N ALA A 260 -21.76 -0.67 -7.70
CA ALA A 260 -20.60 -1.42 -7.23
C ALA A 260 -19.30 -0.70 -7.61
N GLU A 261 -18.31 -0.72 -6.73
CA GLU A 261 -16.99 -0.17 -7.02
C GLU A 261 -16.01 -1.32 -7.32
N ILE A 262 -15.88 -1.66 -8.59
CA ILE A 262 -15.07 -2.80 -9.05
C ILE A 262 -13.83 -2.33 -9.79
N PHE A 263 -12.68 -2.83 -9.38
CA PHE A 263 -11.41 -2.70 -10.06
C PHE A 263 -10.92 -4.08 -10.49
N VAL A 264 -10.43 -4.18 -11.72
CA VAL A 264 -9.84 -5.41 -12.25
C VAL A 264 -8.36 -5.15 -12.47
N ILE A 265 -7.51 -6.01 -11.92
CA ILE A 265 -6.06 -5.94 -12.07
C ILE A 265 -5.51 -7.23 -12.67
N TYR A 266 -4.50 -7.09 -13.54
CA TYR A 266 -3.77 -8.21 -14.07
C TYR A 266 -2.79 -8.72 -13.02
N PHE A 267 -2.70 -10.03 -12.85
CA PHE A 267 -1.91 -10.67 -11.80
C PHE A 267 -0.47 -10.14 -11.72
N ASN A 268 0.23 -9.96 -12.85
CA ASN A 268 1.60 -9.46 -12.80
C ASN A 268 1.68 -7.98 -12.38
N ASP A 269 0.65 -7.18 -12.68
CA ASP A 269 0.56 -5.80 -12.22
C ASP A 269 0.29 -5.77 -10.71
N PHE A 270 -0.58 -6.66 -10.20
CA PHE A 270 -0.77 -6.84 -8.76
C PHE A 270 0.54 -7.17 -8.05
N VAL A 271 1.30 -8.17 -8.52
CA VAL A 271 2.60 -8.55 -7.93
C VAL A 271 3.58 -7.38 -7.95
N ARG A 272 3.65 -6.64 -9.06
CA ARG A 272 4.54 -5.47 -9.16
C ARG A 272 4.13 -4.39 -8.17
N MET A 273 2.86 -4.03 -8.12
CA MET A 273 2.38 -2.94 -7.26
C MET A 273 2.40 -3.33 -5.78
N SER A 274 2.11 -4.59 -5.45
CA SER A 274 2.23 -5.08 -4.07
C SER A 274 3.68 -5.15 -3.59
N SER A 275 4.67 -5.25 -4.49
CA SER A 275 6.09 -5.18 -4.12
C SER A 275 6.55 -3.79 -3.62
N GLU A 276 5.70 -2.78 -3.79
CA GLU A 276 5.89 -1.47 -3.16
C GLU A 276 5.46 -1.47 -1.69
N LEU A 277 4.62 -2.43 -1.28
CA LEU A 277 4.01 -2.51 0.05
C LEU A 277 4.52 -3.72 0.85
N VAL A 278 5.05 -4.73 0.16
CA VAL A 278 5.62 -5.94 0.73
C VAL A 278 7.00 -6.13 0.13
N SER A 279 8.04 -6.21 0.96
CA SER A 279 9.43 -6.26 0.49
C SER A 279 10.30 -7.13 1.40
N LYS A 280 11.32 -7.75 0.81
CA LYS A 280 12.42 -8.38 1.54
C LYS A 280 13.42 -7.38 2.13
N ASN A 281 13.46 -6.20 1.54
CA ASN A 281 14.32 -5.11 1.97
C ASN A 281 13.45 -4.04 2.65
N VAL A 282 13.57 -3.94 3.96
CA VAL A 282 12.83 -2.97 4.79
C VAL A 282 13.27 -1.53 4.50
N GLU A 283 14.55 -1.27 4.25
CA GLU A 283 15.04 0.05 3.84
C GLU A 283 14.37 0.51 2.55
N ALA A 284 14.28 -0.38 1.56
CA ALA A 284 13.60 -0.08 0.29
C ALA A 284 12.10 0.15 0.46
N LEU A 285 11.48 -0.44 1.49
CA LEU A 285 10.07 -0.23 1.82
C LEU A 285 9.87 1.13 2.50
N ILE A 286 10.78 1.53 3.39
CA ILE A 286 10.79 2.85 4.02
C ILE A 286 11.04 3.96 2.99
N ASP A 287 12.05 3.80 2.12
CA ASP A 287 12.37 4.75 1.04
C ASP A 287 11.16 5.03 0.13
N LYS A 288 10.24 4.06 -0.02
CA LYS A 288 9.02 4.21 -0.82
C LYS A 288 7.94 5.00 -0.08
N LEU A 289 7.83 4.81 1.23
CA LEU A 289 6.90 5.59 2.07
C LEU A 289 7.30 7.06 2.11
N ASP A 290 8.61 7.30 2.22
CA ASP A 290 9.21 8.63 2.26
C ASP A 290 8.94 9.45 0.98
N ARG A 291 8.77 8.77 -0.17
CA ARG A 291 8.55 9.43 -1.47
C ARG A 291 7.11 9.77 -1.79
N GLU A 292 6.15 9.13 -1.14
CA GLU A 292 4.76 9.14 -1.59
C GLU A 292 3.79 9.81 -0.62
N ASP A 293 4.26 10.31 0.54
CA ASP A 293 3.56 11.09 1.59
C ASP A 293 2.24 10.51 2.13
N GLY A 294 1.63 9.50 1.49
CA GLY A 294 0.32 8.96 1.86
C GLY A 294 0.28 8.25 3.20
N LEU A 295 1.43 7.70 3.65
CA LEU A 295 1.54 7.13 5.00
C LEU A 295 1.67 8.23 6.06
N LEU A 296 2.42 9.29 5.74
CA LEU A 296 2.61 10.43 6.64
C LEU A 296 1.28 11.15 6.87
N LEU A 297 0.43 11.27 5.85
CA LEU A 297 -0.92 11.82 6.00
C LEU A 297 -1.78 11.05 7.02
N GLU A 298 -1.79 9.72 6.98
CA GLU A 298 -2.53 8.91 7.98
C GLU A 298 -1.98 9.09 9.40
N ILE A 299 -0.65 9.25 9.51
CA ILE A 299 0.02 9.52 10.79
C ILE A 299 -0.28 10.95 11.27
N GLU A 300 -0.29 11.95 10.38
CA GLU A 300 -0.63 13.35 10.67
C GLU A 300 -2.08 13.48 11.15
N ASP A 301 -3.02 12.78 10.50
CA ASP A 301 -4.41 12.71 10.94
C ASP A 301 -4.51 12.10 12.34
N TYR A 302 -3.78 11.02 12.62
CA TYR A 302 -3.73 10.42 13.95
C TYR A 302 -3.09 11.38 14.99
N LEU A 303 -2.01 12.07 14.63
CA LEU A 303 -1.36 13.06 15.49
C LEU A 303 -2.33 14.19 15.83
N HIS A 304 -3.04 14.72 14.84
CA HIS A 304 -4.03 15.78 15.02
C HIS A 304 -5.11 15.40 16.04
N GLU A 305 -5.58 14.16 16.05
CA GLU A 305 -6.60 13.68 16.99
C GLU A 305 -6.06 13.45 18.42
N ASN A 306 -4.77 13.17 18.59
CA ASN A 306 -4.20 12.70 19.87
C ASN A 306 -3.22 13.67 20.55
N ILE A 307 -2.70 14.69 19.84
CA ILE A 307 -1.70 15.63 20.36
C ILE A 307 -2.22 16.51 21.50
N TYR A 308 -3.53 16.79 21.51
CA TYR A 308 -4.18 17.71 22.46
C TYR A 308 -3.83 17.40 23.93
N GLY A 309 -3.94 16.12 24.32
CA GLY A 309 -3.74 15.71 25.72
C GLY A 309 -2.30 15.91 26.21
N GLU A 310 -1.33 15.79 25.31
CA GLU A 310 0.10 15.83 25.63
C GLU A 310 0.64 17.26 25.70
N ILE A 311 0.03 18.19 24.95
CA ILE A 311 0.47 19.59 24.89
C ILE A 311 -0.21 20.48 25.94
N GLN A 312 -1.41 20.12 26.43
CA GLN A 312 -2.21 20.95 27.34
C GLN A 312 -1.45 21.34 28.63
N ASP A 313 -0.81 20.36 29.28
CA ASP A 313 -0.06 20.60 30.53
C ASP A 313 1.23 21.37 30.25
N LYS A 314 1.97 20.99 29.19
CA LYS A 314 3.25 21.64 28.83
C LYS A 314 3.07 23.10 28.41
N LEU A 315 2.05 23.42 27.60
CA LEU A 315 1.76 24.79 27.20
C LEU A 315 1.33 25.67 28.37
N SER A 316 0.61 25.12 29.36
CA SER A 316 0.25 25.85 30.57
C SER A 316 1.48 26.23 31.40
N GLU A 317 2.46 25.33 31.55
CA GLU A 317 3.73 25.62 32.24
C GLU A 317 4.54 26.71 31.52
N ILE A 318 4.60 26.64 30.18
CA ILE A 318 5.34 27.61 29.38
C ILE A 318 4.67 28.99 29.43
N ALA A 319 3.34 29.05 29.30
CA ALA A 319 2.60 30.30 29.35
C ALA A 319 2.58 30.95 30.74
N ASN A 320 2.66 30.15 31.82
CA ASN A 320 2.91 30.67 33.16
C ASN A 320 4.27 31.38 33.24
N THR A 321 5.29 30.77 32.63
CA THR A 321 6.66 31.32 32.64
C THR A 321 6.79 32.57 31.76
N ASN A 322 6.20 32.57 30.57
CA ASN A 322 6.41 33.63 29.57
C ASN A 322 5.40 34.77 29.67
N CYS A 323 4.12 34.46 29.88
CA CYS A 323 3.03 35.43 29.86
C CYS A 323 2.42 35.66 31.24
N ASN A 324 2.93 35.00 32.29
CA ASN A 324 2.40 35.05 33.66
C ASN A 324 0.91 34.65 33.74
N SER A 325 0.48 33.79 32.81
CA SER A 325 -0.86 33.20 32.77
C SER A 325 -0.98 32.09 33.81
N ASP A 326 -2.10 31.98 34.52
CA ASP A 326 -2.25 30.94 35.55
C ASP A 326 -2.31 29.55 34.93
N PHE A 327 -3.06 29.43 33.83
CA PHE A 327 -3.09 28.28 32.94
C PHE A 327 -3.56 28.72 31.57
N VAL A 328 -3.49 27.81 30.61
CA VAL A 328 -3.94 28.04 29.24
C VAL A 328 -4.91 26.94 28.84
N MET A 329 -6.00 27.30 28.19
CA MET A 329 -6.90 26.31 27.59
C MET A 329 -6.58 26.18 26.10
N VAL A 330 -6.22 25.00 25.66
CA VAL A 330 -6.10 24.72 24.22
C VAL A 330 -7.50 24.65 23.62
N ASP A 331 -7.77 25.44 22.58
CA ASP A 331 -9.05 25.44 21.85
C ASP A 331 -8.95 24.57 20.60
N THR A 332 -8.07 24.93 19.66
CA THR A 332 -7.85 24.15 18.43
C THR A 332 -6.38 23.99 18.11
N VAL A 333 -6.02 22.80 17.64
CA VAL A 333 -4.71 22.51 17.05
C VAL A 333 -4.89 22.45 15.54
N GLN A 334 -4.04 23.12 14.77
CA GLN A 334 -4.10 23.15 13.31
C GLN A 334 -2.70 23.09 12.72
N GLY A 335 -2.61 22.78 11.42
CA GLY A 335 -1.33 22.78 10.70
C GLY A 335 -0.31 21.77 11.21
N VAL A 336 -0.75 20.59 11.65
CA VAL A 336 0.13 19.50 12.08
C VAL A 336 0.91 18.99 10.87
N GLU A 337 2.22 19.21 10.86
CA GLU A 337 3.12 18.80 9.78
C GLU A 337 4.33 18.06 10.34
N ILE A 338 4.67 16.93 9.74
CA ILE A 338 5.86 16.15 10.13
C ILE A 338 7.09 16.69 9.38
N THR A 339 8.03 17.27 10.13
CA THR A 339 9.32 17.76 9.65
C THR A 339 10.49 16.93 10.20
N ASP A 340 11.70 17.15 9.67
CA ASP A 340 12.98 16.53 10.09
C ASP A 340 12.90 15.07 10.57
N ARG A 341 12.79 14.13 9.63
CA ARG A 341 12.57 12.69 9.92
C ARG A 341 13.81 11.83 9.70
N SER A 342 13.99 10.86 10.59
CA SER A 342 15.01 9.82 10.52
C SER A 342 14.44 8.46 10.89
N TYR A 343 15.04 7.40 10.35
CA TYR A 343 14.54 6.03 10.48
C TYR A 343 15.55 5.13 11.19
N GLU A 344 15.08 4.39 12.19
CA GLU A 344 15.81 3.32 12.84
C GLU A 344 15.10 1.99 12.57
N ILE A 345 15.80 1.02 11.99
CA ILE A 345 15.24 -0.27 11.60
C ILE A 345 15.67 -1.33 12.61
N PHE A 346 14.69 -2.00 13.20
CA PHE A 346 14.87 -3.16 14.06
C PHE A 346 14.29 -4.41 13.36
N ASP A 347 14.56 -5.59 13.92
CA ASP A 347 14.13 -6.86 13.31
C ASP A 347 12.59 -6.99 13.16
N ASP A 348 11.86 -6.43 14.13
CA ASP A 348 10.41 -6.58 14.29
C ASP A 348 9.62 -5.27 14.18
N TYR A 349 10.28 -4.12 14.12
CA TYR A 349 9.63 -2.81 14.02
C TYR A 349 10.56 -1.76 13.42
N VAL A 350 9.97 -0.68 12.92
CA VAL A 350 10.65 0.52 12.44
C VAL A 350 10.28 1.67 13.35
N VAL A 351 11.26 2.47 13.73
CA VAL A 351 11.06 3.72 14.46
C VAL A 351 11.31 4.88 13.50
N ILE A 352 10.36 5.80 13.44
CA ILE A 352 10.49 7.09 12.78
C ILE A 352 10.67 8.10 13.91
N ASN A 353 11.86 8.69 14.01
CA ASN A 353 12.06 9.87 14.84
C ASN A 353 11.81 11.07 13.94
N CYS A 354 10.86 11.93 14.30
CA CYS A 354 10.53 13.10 13.52
C CYS A 354 10.22 14.28 14.42
N ARG A 355 10.26 15.47 13.83
CA ARG A 355 9.75 16.68 14.43
C ARG A 355 8.32 16.91 13.94
N VAL A 356 7.45 17.39 14.81
CA VAL A 356 6.07 17.74 14.47
C VAL A 356 5.89 19.21 14.78
N GLU A 357 5.56 19.99 13.76
CA GLU A 357 5.23 21.42 13.87
C GLU A 357 3.71 21.57 13.85
N PHE A 358 3.18 22.45 14.70
CA PHE A 358 1.75 22.70 14.79
C PHE A 358 1.44 24.08 15.37
N GLU A 359 0.27 24.61 15.01
CA GLU A 359 -0.26 25.87 15.51
C GLU A 359 -1.39 25.58 16.50
N VAL A 360 -1.38 26.26 17.63
CA VAL A 360 -2.35 26.07 18.70
C VAL A 360 -3.02 27.41 19.02
N SER A 361 -4.32 27.48 18.82
CA SER A 361 -5.12 28.58 19.36
C SER A 361 -5.43 28.28 20.82
N VAL A 362 -5.14 29.24 21.68
CA VAL A 362 -5.19 29.10 23.12
C VAL A 362 -5.90 30.27 23.80
N ASP A 363 -6.55 29.99 24.93
CA ASP A 363 -7.12 31.02 25.81
C ASP A 363 -6.31 31.11 27.11
N HIS A 364 -5.58 32.22 27.25
CA HIS A 364 -4.85 32.56 28.47
C HIS A 364 -5.82 32.98 29.56
N ASN A 365 -5.69 32.35 30.73
CA ASN A 365 -6.52 32.63 31.89
C ASN A 365 -5.71 33.33 32.97
N PHE A 366 -6.15 34.53 33.37
CA PHE A 366 -5.54 35.33 34.42
C PHE A 366 -6.50 35.53 35.60
N HIS A 367 -6.02 35.26 36.81
CA HIS A 367 -6.75 35.45 38.05
C HIS A 367 -6.29 36.73 38.76
N TYR A 368 -7.17 37.73 38.85
CA TYR A 368 -6.81 39.05 39.40
C TYR A 368 -7.24 39.26 40.88
N ASP A 369 -8.26 38.55 41.36
CA ASP A 369 -8.68 38.48 42.77
C ASP A 369 -9.79 37.43 42.94
N SER A 370 -9.90 36.84 44.12
CA SER A 370 -10.86 35.84 44.59
C SER A 370 -12.36 36.13 44.38
N LYS A 371 -12.72 37.33 43.88
CA LYS A 371 -14.11 37.79 43.73
C LYS A 371 -14.50 38.17 42.29
N GLU A 372 -13.55 38.27 41.37
CA GLU A 372 -13.82 38.60 39.98
C GLU A 372 -13.65 37.36 39.07
N PRO A 373 -14.43 37.24 37.99
CA PRO A 373 -14.23 36.18 37.01
C PRO A 373 -12.85 36.32 36.35
N ASN A 374 -12.24 35.18 35.99
CA ASN A 374 -10.95 35.17 35.29
C ASN A 374 -11.05 35.98 34.00
N MET A 375 -9.95 36.67 33.67
CA MET A 375 -9.79 37.30 32.37
C MET A 375 -9.29 36.26 31.38
N GLU A 376 -10.05 36.07 30.30
CA GLU A 376 -9.72 35.17 29.20
C GLU A 376 -9.26 36.01 28.00
N LEU A 377 -8.04 35.74 27.52
CA LEU A 377 -7.46 36.38 26.35
C LEU A 377 -6.98 35.31 25.37
N SER A 378 -7.51 35.36 24.15
CA SER A 378 -7.10 34.43 23.10
C SER A 378 -5.76 34.82 22.50
N GLY A 379 -4.94 33.82 22.19
CA GLY A 379 -3.69 33.95 21.47
C GLY A 379 -3.41 32.71 20.63
N ASP A 380 -2.43 32.81 19.75
CA ASP A 380 -1.95 31.71 18.93
C ASP A 380 -0.50 31.39 19.30
N VAL A 381 -0.18 30.10 19.39
CA VAL A 381 1.13 29.59 19.77
C VAL A 381 1.60 28.62 18.71
N PHE A 382 2.74 28.93 18.09
CA PHE A 382 3.45 28.04 17.19
C PHE A 382 4.39 27.16 18.00
N SER A 383 4.18 25.85 17.95
CA SER A 383 4.94 24.89 18.74
C SER A 383 5.53 23.81 17.84
N GLN A 384 6.62 23.21 18.31
CA GLN A 384 7.16 21.98 17.79
C GLN A 384 7.34 20.95 18.90
N LEU A 385 7.30 19.68 18.55
CA LEU A 385 7.71 18.60 19.45
C LEU A 385 8.51 17.56 18.70
N ASP A 386 9.35 16.83 19.41
CA ASP A 386 9.96 15.62 18.89
C ASP A 386 9.02 14.43 19.15
N ALA A 387 8.74 13.65 18.10
CA ALA A 387 7.87 12.48 18.15
C ALA A 387 8.62 11.23 17.71
N ARG A 388 8.31 10.12 18.39
CA ARG A 388 8.84 8.80 18.10
C ARG A 388 7.70 7.88 17.70
N ILE A 389 7.61 7.60 16.41
CA ILE A 389 6.56 6.75 15.84
C ILE A 389 7.13 5.34 15.65
N SER A 390 6.55 4.35 16.30
CA SER A 390 6.93 2.94 16.13
C SER A 390 5.88 2.20 15.31
N ILE A 391 6.34 1.50 14.27
CA ILE A 391 5.52 0.74 13.34
C ILE A 391 6.01 -0.71 13.32
N ASN A 392 5.14 -1.67 13.61
CA ASN A 392 5.55 -3.08 13.61
C ASN A 392 5.81 -3.61 12.19
N LEU A 393 6.73 -4.55 12.07
CA LEU A 393 7.00 -5.30 10.84
C LEU A 393 6.34 -6.67 10.91
N LEU A 394 5.36 -6.91 10.04
CA LEU A 394 4.75 -8.22 9.90
C LEU A 394 5.59 -9.08 8.95
N SER A 395 5.83 -10.33 9.34
CA SER A 395 6.62 -11.28 8.55
C SER A 395 5.75 -12.23 7.74
N GLY A 396 6.24 -12.63 6.57
CA GLY A 396 5.61 -13.63 5.72
C GLY A 396 5.52 -14.99 6.41
N HIS A 397 4.49 -15.76 6.09
CA HIS A 397 4.25 -17.07 6.72
C HIS A 397 5.07 -18.19 6.06
N HIS A 398 5.48 -18.00 4.80
CA HIS A 398 6.22 -18.99 4.00
C HIS A 398 7.66 -18.55 3.70
N ASP A 399 7.93 -17.26 3.85
CA ASP A 399 9.23 -16.62 3.74
C ASP A 399 9.32 -15.45 4.73
N GLU A 400 10.05 -15.65 5.83
CA GLU A 400 10.22 -14.65 6.90
C GLU A 400 10.96 -13.39 6.42
N GLU A 401 11.66 -13.47 5.28
CA GLU A 401 12.28 -12.31 4.66
C GLU A 401 11.24 -11.34 4.13
N ASN A 402 10.07 -11.80 3.68
CA ASN A 402 9.01 -10.90 3.22
C ASN A 402 8.42 -10.14 4.40
N LYS A 403 8.54 -8.81 4.38
CA LYS A 403 8.02 -7.91 5.42
C LYS A 403 7.01 -6.93 4.84
N THR A 404 6.05 -6.51 5.66
CA THR A 404 5.19 -5.34 5.44
C THR A 404 5.10 -4.54 6.73
N LEU A 405 4.76 -3.27 6.63
CA LEU A 405 4.47 -2.45 7.82
C LEU A 405 3.03 -2.67 8.29
N ASP A 406 2.87 -2.74 9.61
CA ASP A 406 1.58 -2.75 10.30
C ASP A 406 1.15 -1.32 10.60
N ILE A 407 0.60 -0.66 9.58
CA ILE A 407 0.19 0.75 9.63
C ILE A 407 -1.06 0.91 10.51
N ASP A 408 -1.85 -0.16 10.69
CA ASP A 408 -3.05 -0.13 11.52
C ASP A 408 -2.73 -0.10 13.03
N SER A 409 -1.48 -0.41 13.42
CA SER A 409 -1.06 -0.56 14.82
C SER A 409 0.13 0.35 15.15
N VAL A 410 0.14 1.56 14.62
CA VAL A 410 1.17 2.57 14.91
C VAL A 410 1.06 3.03 16.36
N SER A 411 2.20 3.13 17.04
CA SER A 411 2.30 3.74 18.37
C SER A 411 3.16 4.99 18.33
N ILE A 412 2.69 6.07 18.92
CA ILE A 412 3.39 7.36 18.95
C ILE A 412 3.75 7.70 20.40
N GLU A 413 5.01 8.04 20.62
CA GLU A 413 5.49 8.63 21.87
C GLU A 413 5.90 10.08 21.59
N PHE A 414 5.44 11.01 22.42
CA PHE A 414 5.78 12.42 22.35
C PHE A 414 6.88 12.72 23.36
N ASP A 415 7.88 13.51 22.95
CA ASP A 415 8.93 14.01 23.84
C ASP A 415 8.62 15.47 24.24
N ASP A 416 9.64 16.31 24.39
CA ASP A 416 9.48 17.70 24.81
C ASP A 416 8.85 18.60 23.76
N VAL A 417 7.95 19.47 24.24
CA VAL A 417 7.25 20.49 23.45
C VAL A 417 8.02 21.79 23.62
N GLU A 418 8.40 22.39 22.50
CA GLU A 418 9.07 23.67 22.42
C GLU A 418 8.14 24.69 21.76
N VAL A 419 7.98 25.85 22.39
CA VAL A 419 7.27 26.99 21.77
C VAL A 419 8.27 27.76 20.90
N ILE A 420 7.97 27.86 19.60
CA ILE A 420 8.78 28.58 18.63
C ILE A 420 8.43 30.07 18.65
N ASP A 421 7.13 30.36 18.65
CA ASP A 421 6.59 31.72 18.63
C ASP A 421 5.21 31.75 19.30
N SER A 422 4.83 32.89 19.86
CA SER A 422 3.53 33.07 20.51
C SER A 422 3.06 34.51 20.38
N SER A 423 1.81 34.72 20.02
CA SER A 423 1.21 36.05 20.04
C SER A 423 1.13 36.56 21.49
N ASP A 424 1.52 37.80 21.74
CA ASP A 424 1.29 38.42 23.06
C ASP A 424 -0.22 38.57 23.30
N PRO A 425 -0.80 37.91 24.33
CA PRO A 425 -2.21 38.04 24.66
C PRO A 425 -2.62 39.47 25.04
N PHE A 426 -1.67 40.34 25.41
CA PHE A 426 -1.92 41.75 25.72
C PHE A 426 -1.77 42.69 24.52
N GLY A 427 -1.30 42.17 23.38
CA GLY A 427 -1.23 42.91 22.11
C GLY A 427 -0.12 43.97 22.06
N HIS A 428 0.95 43.83 22.83
CA HIS A 428 2.15 44.65 22.66
C HIS A 428 2.90 44.14 21.42
N GLU A 429 2.87 44.91 20.32
CA GLU A 429 3.89 44.76 19.27
C GLU A 429 5.24 45.07 19.92
N ASP A 430 6.27 44.24 19.70
CA ASP A 430 7.63 44.41 20.21
C ASP A 430 8.17 45.83 19.95
N GLU A 431 7.92 46.76 20.86
CA GLU A 431 8.68 48.00 20.96
C GLU A 431 9.91 47.66 21.80
N ASP A 432 11.06 47.65 21.11
CA ASP A 432 12.41 47.53 21.65
C ASP A 432 12.48 47.97 23.13
N TYR A 433 12.75 47.02 24.02
CA TYR A 433 13.02 47.29 25.44
C TYR A 433 14.15 48.32 25.58
N GLU A 434 13.82 49.59 25.77
CA GLU A 434 14.75 50.57 26.33
C GLU A 434 14.86 50.29 27.84
N GLU A 435 16.09 49.98 28.29
CA GLU A 435 16.44 49.78 29.69
C GLU A 435 15.88 50.92 30.56
N PRO A 436 15.32 50.65 31.76
CA PRO A 436 14.88 51.72 32.65
C PRO A 436 16.08 52.54 33.11
N GLU A 437 16.12 53.83 32.78
CA GLU A 437 17.11 54.77 33.31
C GLU A 437 17.14 54.73 34.84
N GLU A 438 18.34 54.57 35.40
CA GLU A 438 18.63 54.68 36.83
C GLU A 438 18.15 56.04 37.36
N PHE A 439 17.13 56.05 38.22
CA PHE A 439 16.78 57.25 38.97
C PHE A 439 17.87 57.56 40.01
N GLU A 440 18.63 58.64 39.76
CA GLU A 440 19.56 59.22 40.71
C GLU A 440 18.84 59.63 42.00
N HIS A 441 19.41 59.22 43.13
CA HIS A 441 19.07 59.71 44.46
C HIS A 441 19.38 61.22 44.58
N GLU A 442 18.37 62.06 44.76
CA GLU A 442 18.56 63.39 45.36
C GLU A 442 18.14 63.37 46.84
N GLU A 443 19.11 63.70 47.70
CA GLU A 443 18.94 64.00 49.13
C GLU A 443 18.21 65.35 49.35
N HIS A 444 17.85 65.60 50.63
CA HIS A 444 17.31 66.80 51.30
C HIS A 444 15.81 66.67 51.68
N GLU A 445 15.34 67.01 52.89
CA GLU A 445 15.91 67.68 54.05
C GLU A 445 15.02 67.41 55.28
N ASP A 446 15.62 67.39 56.48
CA ASP A 446 14.95 67.26 57.78
C ASP A 446 13.95 68.39 58.07
N TYR A 447 12.77 68.06 58.60
CA TYR A 447 12.01 68.93 59.51
C TYR A 447 11.36 68.13 60.65
N GLU A 448 11.44 68.73 61.83
CA GLU A 448 11.28 68.17 63.18
C GLU A 448 9.91 68.59 63.80
N TYR A 449 9.41 67.77 64.75
CA TYR A 449 8.31 67.99 65.75
C TYR A 449 6.83 68.02 65.26
N GLU A 450 5.82 67.45 65.93
CA GLU A 450 5.49 67.42 67.38
C GLU A 450 4.73 66.14 67.82
N GLU A 451 4.90 65.78 69.10
CA GLU A 451 4.08 64.84 69.88
C GLU A 451 2.63 65.31 70.03
N SER A 452 1.66 64.38 70.00
CA SER A 452 0.56 64.36 70.99
C SER A 452 -0.32 63.11 70.89
N GLU A 453 -0.53 62.50 72.05
CA GLU A 453 -1.74 61.83 72.55
C GLU A 453 -1.92 60.30 72.44
N GLU A 454 -1.94 59.74 73.65
CA GLU A 454 -2.44 58.44 74.13
C GLU A 454 -3.79 58.02 73.53
N PHE A 455 -4.06 56.72 73.39
CA PHE A 455 -4.99 55.99 74.29
C PHE A 455 -5.23 54.52 73.85
N GLU A 456 -5.03 53.65 74.83
CA GLU A 456 -5.74 52.41 75.19
C GLU A 456 -5.81 51.15 74.30
N TYR A 457 -5.33 50.08 74.95
CA TYR A 457 -5.53 48.66 74.69
C TYR A 457 -7.01 48.25 74.77
N GLU A 458 -7.41 47.28 73.95
CA GLU A 458 -8.35 46.24 74.38
C GLU A 458 -8.04 44.91 73.67
N GLU A 459 -7.56 43.95 74.47
CA GLU A 459 -7.58 42.51 74.20
C GLU A 459 -9.03 42.02 74.10
N TYR A 460 -9.31 41.11 73.17
CA TYR A 460 -10.28 40.05 73.40
C TYR A 460 -9.81 38.76 72.72
N GLU A 461 -9.32 37.83 73.56
CA GLU A 461 -9.37 36.40 73.32
C GLU A 461 -10.83 35.91 73.49
N ASP A 462 -11.34 35.17 72.52
CA ASP A 462 -11.96 33.84 72.67
C ASP A 462 -12.26 33.21 71.30
#